data_AF-A0A3C0NT84-F1
#
_entry.id   AF-A0A3C0NT84-F1
#
_cell.length_a   1.000
_cell.length_b   1.000
_cell.length_c   1.000
_cell.angle_alpha   90.00
_cell.angle_beta   90.00
_cell.angle_gamma   90.00
#
_symmetry.space_group_name_H-M   'P 1'
#
loop_
_entity.id
_entity.type
_entity.pdbx_description
1 polymer ?
#
loop_
_entity_poly.entity_id
_entity_poly.type
_entity_poly.pdbx_seq_one_letter_code
_entity_poly.pdbx_strand_id
1 'polypeptide(L)'
;MKLFRCALLLISHCILLNPIAHAAPTAADAEQQTALPAPSSRAQTLYMAARDDLLQIRVLLKNGRTQSSVGSGFLIGTSNLVITNYHVVSQIVMFPESYVGEFMDTHGTRGNIKLLAVDALHDLAVVSVTRNGTGYFKVPDALPSLTQGQYLYSLGNPLDLGFAISEGSYNGVIRRGFYEQLMFTGPINAGMSGGPNITQDGHVAGVNVSKRLDGELVSFLVPVEYVRNLLKGVKQTSPVAFKKIVGQQLLTHQNAMIDNMLAQPFSVKALGSYKVPVRESDQMRCWGSSNNNQNSPYNFNSVNCAMESAIYVSEQLQAGQIAIRHEYIKATDLDSLRFSALQSNSFKNEQFGNDKDASRTAPTCNEQFVANASLPMRAVLCVRAYREFEGLYDFSLLTAATDESLISLQSRLDANGVSYDNGLRIARIFLNSIERTASPDTIKRKSARYD
;
A
#
# COMPACT_ATOMS: atom_id res chain seq x y z
N MET A 1 -23.86 54.29 12.67
CA MET A 1 -23.31 55.65 12.51
C MET A 1 -23.18 55.93 11.00
N LYS A 2 -24.02 56.84 10.50
CA LYS A 2 -24.11 57.48 9.15
C LYS A 2 -24.10 56.57 7.90
N LEU A 3 -25.20 56.34 7.16
CA LEU A 3 -26.11 57.20 6.35
C LEU A 3 -25.54 57.68 4.99
N PHE A 4 -26.14 57.23 3.89
CA PHE A 4 -26.87 57.96 2.81
C PHE A 4 -26.79 57.19 1.47
N ARG A 5 -27.85 56.51 0.96
CA ARG A 5 -29.04 56.99 0.20
C ARG A 5 -28.71 57.55 -1.20
N CYS A 6 -29.27 56.97 -2.27
CA CYS A 6 -30.53 57.46 -2.85
C CYS A 6 -30.98 56.61 -4.06
N ALA A 7 -32.25 56.22 -4.04
CA ALA A 7 -33.04 55.79 -5.20
C ALA A 7 -33.99 56.94 -5.57
N LEU A 8 -34.35 57.09 -6.84
CA LEU A 8 -35.64 57.67 -7.24
C LEU A 8 -36.05 57.18 -8.64
N LEU A 9 -37.36 57.19 -8.85
CA LEU A 9 -38.18 56.36 -9.73
C LEU A 9 -39.00 57.26 -10.69
N LEU A 10 -39.48 56.67 -11.81
CA LEU A 10 -40.73 57.00 -12.57
C LEU A 10 -40.70 58.27 -13.48
N ILE A 11 -41.36 58.41 -14.64
CA ILE A 11 -42.39 57.67 -15.40
C ILE A 11 -42.43 58.23 -16.86
N SER A 12 -42.78 57.35 -17.81
CA SER A 12 -43.57 57.49 -19.06
C SER A 12 -43.41 58.71 -19.99
N HIS A 13 -43.18 58.43 -21.28
CA HIS A 13 -43.89 59.08 -22.41
C HIS A 13 -44.03 58.08 -23.58
N CYS A 14 -45.24 58.01 -24.12
CA CYS A 14 -45.68 57.17 -25.23
C CYS A 14 -45.86 58.07 -26.45
N ILE A 15 -45.26 57.77 -27.62
CA ILE A 15 -45.67 58.28 -28.95
C ILE A 15 -45.31 57.22 -30.02
N LEU A 16 -46.27 57.02 -30.92
CA LEU A 16 -46.40 56.06 -32.01
C LEU A 16 -45.43 56.31 -33.19
N LEU A 17 -45.04 55.26 -33.95
CA LEU A 17 -45.22 55.18 -35.42
C LEU A 17 -44.56 53.94 -36.09
N ASN A 18 -45.44 53.21 -36.79
CA ASN A 18 -45.30 52.38 -38.01
C ASN A 18 -44.57 51.01 -38.06
N PRO A 19 -45.18 50.02 -38.75
CA PRO A 19 -44.64 48.67 -38.95
C PRO A 19 -43.81 48.58 -40.25
N ILE A 20 -42.73 47.81 -40.24
CA ILE A 20 -42.10 47.31 -41.47
C ILE A 20 -42.29 45.80 -41.51
N ALA A 21 -42.96 45.37 -42.57
CA ALA A 21 -43.27 43.99 -42.90
C ALA A 21 -42.04 43.21 -43.36
N HIS A 22 -42.18 41.89 -43.29
CA HIS A 22 -41.22 40.84 -43.60
C HIS A 22 -40.56 40.96 -44.98
N ALA A 23 -39.26 40.71 -45.01
CA ALA A 23 -38.61 40.05 -46.13
C ALA A 23 -37.97 38.75 -45.60
N ALA A 24 -38.53 37.61 -45.99
CA ALA A 24 -37.92 36.31 -45.75
C ALA A 24 -36.65 36.18 -46.62
N PRO A 25 -35.49 35.78 -46.08
CA PRO A 25 -34.36 35.44 -46.90
C PRO A 25 -34.63 34.11 -47.62
N THR A 26 -34.53 34.20 -48.94
CA THR A 26 -34.57 33.11 -49.91
C THR A 26 -33.51 32.05 -49.65
N ALA A 27 -33.87 30.80 -49.92
CA ALA A 27 -32.98 29.66 -49.98
C ALA A 27 -31.88 29.87 -51.02
N ALA A 28 -30.68 30.21 -50.58
CA ALA A 28 -29.44 30.12 -51.34
C ALA A 28 -28.24 30.20 -50.40
N ASP A 29 -28.03 29.14 -49.64
CA ASP A 29 -26.69 28.56 -49.46
C ASP A 29 -26.90 27.18 -48.84
N ALA A 30 -26.90 26.16 -49.70
CA ALA A 30 -26.68 24.81 -49.24
C ALA A 30 -25.20 24.71 -48.88
N GLU A 31 -24.84 25.18 -47.68
CA GLU A 31 -23.59 24.80 -47.05
C GLU A 31 -23.61 23.28 -46.95
N GLN A 32 -22.86 22.62 -47.84
CA GLN A 32 -22.40 21.27 -47.61
C GLN A 32 -21.61 21.30 -46.31
N GLN A 33 -22.29 20.98 -45.23
CA GLN A 33 -21.68 20.65 -43.96
C GLN A 33 -20.87 19.38 -44.22
N THR A 34 -19.63 19.53 -44.70
CA THR A 34 -18.62 18.50 -44.55
C THR A 34 -18.51 18.26 -43.06
N ALA A 35 -19.22 17.23 -42.58
CA ALA A 35 -19.07 16.75 -41.23
C ALA A 35 -17.57 16.46 -41.06
N LEU A 36 -16.90 17.28 -40.24
CA LEU A 36 -15.55 16.99 -39.82
C LEU A 36 -15.57 15.56 -39.26
N PRO A 37 -14.69 14.65 -39.71
CA PRO A 37 -14.65 13.31 -39.15
C PRO A 37 -14.47 13.46 -37.64
N ALA A 38 -15.39 12.89 -36.85
CA ALA A 38 -15.30 12.95 -35.41
C ALA A 38 -13.96 12.31 -35.00
N PRO A 39 -13.02 13.03 -34.38
CA PRO A 39 -11.83 12.39 -33.87
C PRO A 39 -12.27 11.54 -32.68
N SER A 40 -12.47 10.23 -32.88
CA SER A 40 -12.51 9.35 -31.73
C SER A 40 -11.08 9.25 -31.22
N SER A 41 -10.80 9.87 -30.07
CA SER A 41 -9.55 9.62 -29.35
C SER A 41 -9.43 8.10 -29.14
N ARG A 42 -8.20 7.58 -29.14
CA ARG A 42 -7.97 6.13 -28.97
C ARG A 42 -8.71 5.59 -27.73
N ALA A 43 -8.77 6.37 -26.67
CA ALA A 43 -9.53 6.08 -25.45
C ALA A 43 -11.03 5.85 -25.72
N GLN A 44 -11.69 6.68 -26.53
CA GLN A 44 -13.11 6.50 -26.86
C GLN A 44 -13.35 5.16 -27.56
N THR A 45 -12.52 4.82 -28.57
CA THR A 45 -12.63 3.55 -29.29
C THR A 45 -12.41 2.36 -28.37
N LEU A 46 -11.37 2.40 -27.54
CA LEU A 46 -11.05 1.34 -26.59
C LEU A 46 -12.18 1.16 -25.56
N TYR A 47 -12.69 2.24 -24.99
CA TYR A 47 -13.79 2.18 -24.02
C TYR A 47 -15.05 1.58 -24.64
N MET A 48 -15.46 2.04 -25.84
CA MET A 48 -16.64 1.51 -26.52
C MET A 48 -16.54 0.01 -26.81
N ALA A 49 -15.35 -0.46 -27.20
CA ALA A 49 -15.13 -1.88 -27.48
C ALA A 49 -15.03 -2.74 -26.20
N ALA A 50 -14.57 -2.15 -25.10
CA ALA A 50 -14.30 -2.87 -23.85
C ALA A 50 -15.48 -2.92 -22.86
N ARG A 51 -16.39 -1.92 -22.93
CA ARG A 51 -17.37 -1.65 -21.86
C ARG A 51 -18.23 -2.84 -21.45
N ASP A 52 -18.59 -3.71 -22.40
CA ASP A 52 -19.48 -4.85 -22.13
C ASP A 52 -18.80 -5.95 -21.30
N ASP A 53 -17.46 -5.92 -21.19
CA ASP A 53 -16.64 -6.81 -20.38
C ASP A 53 -16.17 -6.17 -19.05
N LEU A 54 -16.51 -4.91 -18.79
CA LEU A 54 -16.21 -4.21 -17.54
C LEU A 54 -17.29 -4.45 -16.50
N LEU A 55 -16.87 -4.77 -15.27
CA LEU A 55 -17.76 -5.06 -14.15
C LEU A 55 -17.33 -4.24 -12.93
N GLN A 56 -18.32 -3.78 -12.19
CA GLN A 56 -18.12 -3.26 -10.84
C GLN A 56 -18.24 -4.45 -9.91
N ILE A 57 -17.27 -4.61 -9.02
CA ILE A 57 -17.26 -5.67 -8.01
C ILE A 57 -17.57 -5.05 -6.66
N ARG A 58 -18.59 -5.59 -5.99
CA ARG A 58 -19.10 -5.09 -4.72
C ARG A 58 -19.08 -6.20 -3.69
N VAL A 59 -18.62 -5.87 -2.49
CA VAL A 59 -18.80 -6.74 -1.32
C VAL A 59 -19.82 -6.11 -0.42
N LEU A 60 -20.83 -6.89 -0.08
CA LEU A 60 -21.98 -6.47 0.71
C LEU A 60 -22.03 -7.27 2.01
N LEU A 61 -22.51 -6.64 3.08
CA LEU A 61 -22.93 -7.36 4.27
C LEU A 61 -24.10 -8.28 3.92
N LYS A 62 -24.04 -9.55 4.33
CA LYS A 62 -25.17 -10.48 4.14
C LYS A 62 -26.44 -9.97 4.83
N ASN A 63 -26.28 -9.36 6.01
CA ASN A 63 -27.35 -8.66 6.70
C ASN A 63 -27.51 -7.25 6.10
N GLY A 64 -28.69 -6.93 5.56
CA GLY A 64 -29.02 -5.59 5.04
C GLY A 64 -28.41 -5.23 3.69
N ARG A 65 -27.49 -6.04 3.12
CA ARG A 65 -26.87 -5.81 1.80
C ARG A 65 -26.16 -4.45 1.64
N THR A 66 -25.73 -3.85 2.73
CA THR A 66 -24.97 -2.59 2.71
C THR A 66 -23.59 -2.82 2.11
N GLN A 67 -23.17 -1.90 1.25
CA GLN A 67 -21.84 -1.92 0.62
C GLN A 67 -20.74 -1.75 1.65
N SER A 68 -19.79 -2.66 1.64
CA SER A 68 -18.61 -2.62 2.52
C SER A 68 -17.29 -2.47 1.75
N SER A 69 -17.24 -2.92 0.49
CA SER A 69 -16.11 -2.71 -0.41
C SER A 69 -16.63 -2.58 -1.83
N VAL A 70 -15.93 -1.79 -2.65
CA VAL A 70 -16.25 -1.58 -4.05
C VAL A 70 -14.96 -1.43 -4.85
N GLY A 71 -14.95 -2.04 -6.03
CA GLY A 71 -13.87 -1.96 -6.99
C GLY A 71 -14.39 -2.28 -8.39
N SER A 72 -13.44 -2.52 -9.29
CA SER A 72 -13.68 -2.91 -10.67
C SER A 72 -13.16 -4.33 -10.91
N GLY A 73 -13.62 -4.92 -11.99
CA GLY A 73 -13.14 -6.17 -12.54
C GLY A 73 -13.47 -6.26 -14.02
N PHE A 74 -12.92 -7.25 -14.70
CA PHE A 74 -13.14 -7.43 -16.13
C PHE A 74 -13.16 -8.90 -16.53
N LEU A 75 -14.05 -9.23 -17.46
CA LEU A 75 -14.20 -10.57 -18.03
C LEU A 75 -13.02 -10.92 -18.93
N ILE A 76 -12.51 -12.16 -18.86
CA ILE A 76 -11.40 -12.64 -19.67
C ILE A 76 -11.87 -13.56 -20.78
N GLY A 77 -11.49 -13.22 -22.01
CA GLY A 77 -11.85 -13.98 -23.20
C GLY A 77 -13.37 -14.17 -23.30
N THR A 78 -13.80 -15.35 -23.72
CA THR A 78 -15.22 -15.75 -23.79
C THR A 78 -15.67 -16.54 -22.56
N SER A 79 -14.86 -16.52 -21.50
CA SER A 79 -15.17 -17.23 -20.24
C SER A 79 -16.09 -16.40 -19.35
N ASN A 80 -16.52 -17.00 -18.24
CA ASN A 80 -17.22 -16.30 -17.15
C ASN A 80 -16.29 -15.84 -16.01
N LEU A 81 -14.97 -15.90 -16.24
CA LEU A 81 -13.95 -15.53 -15.26
C LEU A 81 -13.71 -14.03 -15.30
N VAL A 82 -13.61 -13.45 -14.12
CA VAL A 82 -13.40 -12.04 -13.90
C VAL A 82 -12.15 -11.86 -13.05
N ILE A 83 -11.24 -11.01 -13.51
CA ILE A 83 -10.08 -10.57 -12.72
C ILE A 83 -10.47 -9.35 -11.91
N THR A 84 -10.03 -9.30 -10.65
CA THR A 84 -10.14 -8.14 -9.77
C THR A 84 -8.98 -8.14 -8.77
N ASN A 85 -8.92 -7.17 -7.85
CA ASN A 85 -7.92 -7.20 -6.78
C ASN A 85 -8.37 -8.04 -5.60
N TYR A 86 -7.40 -8.62 -4.89
CA TYR A 86 -7.65 -9.34 -3.64
C TYR A 86 -8.28 -8.42 -2.58
N HIS A 87 -7.77 -7.20 -2.42
CA HIS A 87 -8.29 -6.28 -1.39
C HIS A 87 -9.75 -5.88 -1.61
N VAL A 88 -10.25 -5.92 -2.86
CA VAL A 88 -11.66 -5.64 -3.16
C VAL A 88 -12.54 -6.72 -2.55
N VAL A 89 -12.10 -7.99 -2.60
CA VAL A 89 -12.87 -9.18 -2.17
C VAL A 89 -12.40 -9.78 -0.84
N SER A 90 -11.42 -9.17 -0.17
CA SER A 90 -10.75 -9.72 1.02
C SER A 90 -11.72 -10.04 2.16
N GLN A 91 -12.78 -9.26 2.31
CA GLN A 91 -13.80 -9.51 3.33
C GLN A 91 -14.56 -10.82 3.13
N ILE A 92 -14.76 -11.25 1.88
CA ILE A 92 -15.36 -12.57 1.56
C ILE A 92 -14.40 -13.69 1.96
N VAL A 93 -13.09 -13.47 1.84
CA VAL A 93 -12.05 -14.41 2.26
C VAL A 93 -11.97 -14.51 3.78
N MET A 94 -11.95 -13.36 4.45
CA MET A 94 -11.71 -13.26 5.89
C MET A 94 -12.95 -13.55 6.72
N PHE A 95 -14.13 -13.21 6.20
CA PHE A 95 -15.39 -13.30 6.94
C PHE A 95 -16.51 -13.81 6.01
N PRO A 96 -16.39 -15.03 5.45
CA PRO A 96 -17.36 -15.58 4.49
C PRO A 96 -18.78 -15.69 5.05
N GLU A 97 -18.94 -15.78 6.37
CA GLU A 97 -20.25 -15.81 7.04
C GLU A 97 -20.93 -14.45 7.13
N SER A 98 -20.19 -13.36 6.97
CA SER A 98 -20.71 -11.99 7.11
C SER A 98 -20.87 -11.26 5.78
N TYR A 99 -20.12 -11.67 4.75
CA TYR A 99 -20.06 -10.94 3.47
C TYR A 99 -20.43 -11.82 2.27
N VAL A 100 -20.95 -11.18 1.23
CA VAL A 100 -21.26 -11.77 -0.07
C VAL A 100 -20.82 -10.83 -1.19
N GLY A 101 -20.45 -11.36 -2.34
CA GLY A 101 -20.04 -10.57 -3.50
C GLY A 101 -21.11 -10.47 -4.58
N GLU A 102 -21.19 -9.30 -5.20
CA GLU A 102 -22.09 -8.95 -6.31
C GLU A 102 -21.26 -8.27 -7.42
N PHE A 103 -21.66 -8.49 -8.68
CA PHE A 103 -21.20 -7.67 -9.80
C PHE A 103 -22.32 -6.76 -10.30
N MET A 104 -21.95 -5.63 -10.87
CA MET A 104 -22.83 -4.79 -11.69
C MET A 104 -22.13 -4.45 -13.00
N ASP A 105 -22.78 -4.66 -14.14
CA ASP A 105 -22.23 -4.30 -15.45
C ASP A 105 -22.49 -2.83 -15.83
N THR A 106 -21.98 -2.40 -16.97
CA THR A 106 -22.14 -1.03 -17.49
C THR A 106 -23.59 -0.66 -17.83
N HIS A 107 -24.49 -1.64 -17.92
CA HIS A 107 -25.91 -1.46 -18.21
C HIS A 107 -26.78 -1.53 -16.94
N GLY A 108 -26.16 -1.75 -15.77
CA GLY A 108 -26.84 -1.86 -14.48
C GLY A 108 -27.34 -3.26 -14.13
N THR A 109 -27.05 -4.28 -14.96
CA THR A 109 -27.39 -5.67 -14.66
C THR A 109 -26.54 -6.17 -13.50
N ARG A 110 -27.17 -6.85 -12.55
CA ARG A 110 -26.52 -7.35 -11.34
C ARG A 110 -26.58 -8.86 -11.24
N GLY A 111 -25.60 -9.43 -10.54
CA GLY A 111 -25.60 -10.84 -10.19
C GLY A 111 -24.57 -11.17 -9.12
N ASN A 112 -24.64 -12.39 -8.58
CA ASN A 112 -23.69 -12.83 -7.58
C ASN A 112 -22.35 -13.18 -8.22
N ILE A 113 -21.27 -12.99 -7.47
CA ILE A 113 -19.94 -13.51 -7.83
C ILE A 113 -19.60 -14.72 -6.96
N LYS A 114 -18.79 -15.63 -7.50
CA LYS A 114 -18.20 -16.73 -6.74
C LYS A 114 -16.68 -16.61 -6.80
N LEU A 115 -16.03 -16.52 -5.64
CA LEU A 115 -14.58 -16.45 -5.55
C LEU A 115 -13.96 -17.80 -5.93
N LEU A 116 -12.98 -17.82 -6.82
CA LEU A 116 -12.35 -19.05 -7.34
C LEU A 116 -10.86 -19.14 -6.99
N ALA A 117 -10.13 -18.03 -7.00
CA ALA A 117 -8.72 -18.00 -6.65
C ALA A 117 -8.34 -16.65 -6.04
N VAL A 118 -7.29 -16.67 -5.21
CA VAL A 118 -6.72 -15.48 -4.57
C VAL A 118 -5.20 -15.55 -4.59
N ASP A 119 -4.60 -14.39 -4.76
CA ASP A 119 -3.18 -14.14 -4.60
C ASP A 119 -3.01 -12.87 -3.78
N ALA A 120 -2.85 -13.04 -2.47
CA ALA A 120 -2.68 -11.92 -1.55
C ALA A 120 -1.34 -11.21 -1.76
N LEU A 121 -0.34 -11.89 -2.32
CA LEU A 121 1.02 -11.35 -2.51
C LEU A 121 1.05 -10.30 -3.61
N HIS A 122 0.31 -10.55 -4.69
CA HIS A 122 0.20 -9.65 -5.84
C HIS A 122 -1.11 -8.85 -5.88
N ASP A 123 -1.93 -8.93 -4.82
CA ASP A 123 -3.23 -8.29 -4.72
C ASP A 123 -4.19 -8.65 -5.86
N LEU A 124 -4.32 -9.94 -6.19
CA LEU A 124 -5.20 -10.43 -7.27
C LEU A 124 -6.23 -11.43 -6.76
N ALA A 125 -7.39 -11.43 -7.41
CA ALA A 125 -8.41 -12.45 -7.23
C ALA A 125 -9.08 -12.79 -8.57
N VAL A 126 -9.54 -14.04 -8.67
CA VAL A 126 -10.39 -14.51 -9.77
C VAL A 126 -11.75 -14.86 -9.20
N VAL A 127 -12.79 -14.26 -9.76
CA VAL A 127 -14.18 -14.60 -9.46
C VAL A 127 -14.88 -15.10 -10.72
N SER A 128 -15.95 -15.87 -10.58
CA SER A 128 -16.85 -16.21 -11.68
C SER A 128 -18.19 -15.53 -11.53
N VAL A 129 -18.81 -15.19 -12.65
CA VAL A 129 -20.15 -14.59 -12.73
C VAL A 129 -21.10 -15.41 -13.60
N THR A 130 -22.38 -15.08 -13.58
CA THR A 130 -23.42 -15.74 -14.38
C THR A 130 -23.58 -15.11 -15.78
N ARG A 131 -22.46 -14.84 -16.45
CA ARG A 131 -22.39 -14.38 -17.85
C ARG A 131 -20.98 -14.61 -18.40
N ASN A 132 -20.87 -14.62 -19.73
CA ASN A 132 -19.59 -14.75 -20.42
C ASN A 132 -19.11 -13.40 -20.95
N GLY A 133 -17.80 -13.28 -21.12
CA GLY A 133 -17.16 -12.15 -21.80
C GLY A 133 -17.38 -12.20 -23.31
N THR A 134 -17.23 -11.04 -23.94
CA THR A 134 -17.29 -10.87 -25.40
C THR A 134 -16.02 -11.34 -26.11
N GLY A 135 -14.92 -11.51 -25.36
CA GLY A 135 -13.60 -11.84 -25.90
C GLY A 135 -12.67 -10.64 -26.06
N TYR A 136 -13.04 -9.46 -25.55
CA TYR A 136 -12.25 -8.25 -25.71
C TYR A 136 -10.93 -8.32 -24.93
N PHE A 137 -11.00 -8.51 -23.61
CA PHE A 137 -9.80 -8.60 -22.79
C PHE A 137 -9.17 -9.98 -22.92
N LYS A 138 -7.95 -10.01 -23.44
CA LYS A 138 -7.14 -11.21 -23.56
C LYS A 138 -5.93 -11.09 -22.65
N VAL A 139 -5.68 -12.13 -21.87
CA VAL A 139 -4.40 -12.31 -21.19
C VAL A 139 -3.43 -12.85 -22.25
N PRO A 140 -2.37 -12.12 -22.59
CA PRO A 140 -1.52 -12.50 -23.71
C PRO A 140 -0.64 -13.70 -23.33
N ASP A 141 -0.42 -14.61 -24.28
CA ASP A 141 0.43 -15.79 -24.07
C ASP A 141 1.89 -15.39 -23.82
N ALA A 142 2.38 -14.43 -24.60
CA ALA A 142 3.65 -13.74 -24.40
C ALA A 142 3.43 -12.41 -23.68
N LEU A 143 4.34 -12.04 -22.77
CA LEU A 143 4.23 -10.76 -22.07
C LEU A 143 4.38 -9.59 -23.05
N PRO A 144 3.56 -8.54 -22.93
CA PRO A 144 3.71 -7.36 -23.76
C PRO A 144 5.07 -6.71 -23.45
N SER A 145 5.85 -6.44 -24.49
CA SER A 145 7.08 -5.65 -24.38
C SER A 145 6.69 -4.19 -24.25
N LEU A 146 6.59 -3.69 -23.03
CA LEU A 146 6.27 -2.29 -22.75
C LEU A 146 7.52 -1.41 -22.82
N THR A 147 7.42 -0.27 -23.50
CA THR A 147 8.50 0.73 -23.57
C THR A 147 8.15 1.94 -22.72
N GLN A 148 9.09 2.46 -21.94
CA GLN A 148 8.85 3.69 -21.15
C GLN A 148 8.36 4.83 -22.07
N GLY A 149 7.35 5.56 -21.62
CA GLY A 149 6.63 6.57 -22.40
C GLY A 149 5.46 6.04 -23.23
N GLN A 150 5.33 4.71 -23.39
CA GLN A 150 4.20 4.11 -24.11
C GLN A 150 2.87 4.43 -23.42
N TYR A 151 1.87 4.81 -24.21
CA TYR A 151 0.52 5.04 -23.72
C TYR A 151 -0.15 3.74 -23.25
N LEU A 152 -0.76 3.85 -22.07
CA LEU A 152 -1.60 2.85 -21.46
C LEU A 152 -2.94 3.48 -21.07
N TYR A 153 -3.97 2.65 -21.00
CA TYR A 153 -5.34 3.06 -20.71
C TYR A 153 -5.89 2.24 -19.55
N SER A 154 -6.22 2.91 -18.46
CA SER A 154 -6.84 2.34 -17.29
C SER A 154 -8.36 2.45 -17.39
N LEU A 155 -9.09 1.35 -17.20
CA LEU A 155 -10.55 1.34 -17.17
C LEU A 155 -11.05 0.90 -15.79
N GLY A 156 -12.12 1.52 -15.31
CA GLY A 156 -12.72 1.16 -14.02
C GLY A 156 -13.86 2.10 -13.64
N ASN A 157 -14.42 1.91 -12.45
CA ASN A 157 -15.53 2.70 -11.91
C ASN A 157 -15.05 3.57 -10.73
N PRO A 158 -14.47 4.76 -10.98
CA PRO A 158 -14.00 5.65 -9.93
C PRO A 158 -15.14 6.11 -9.02
N LEU A 159 -14.93 6.01 -7.71
CA LEU A 159 -15.80 6.52 -6.66
C LEU A 159 -17.26 6.03 -6.74
N ASP A 160 -17.51 4.91 -7.44
CA ASP A 160 -18.87 4.41 -7.69
C ASP A 160 -19.75 5.41 -8.49
N LEU A 161 -19.12 6.27 -9.31
CA LEU A 161 -19.80 7.31 -10.09
C LEU A 161 -20.20 6.85 -11.50
N GLY A 162 -19.59 5.78 -12.00
CA GLY A 162 -19.74 5.30 -13.37
C GLY A 162 -18.40 4.91 -13.97
N PHE A 163 -18.42 4.03 -14.97
CA PHE A 163 -17.20 3.58 -15.62
C PHE A 163 -16.54 4.70 -16.43
N ALA A 164 -15.22 4.77 -16.29
CA ALA A 164 -14.37 5.76 -16.92
C ALA A 164 -13.12 5.10 -17.51
N ILE A 165 -12.49 5.83 -18.42
CA ILE A 165 -11.19 5.49 -18.98
C ILE A 165 -10.21 6.63 -18.67
N SER A 166 -9.01 6.27 -18.25
CA SER A 166 -7.93 7.16 -17.85
C SER A 166 -6.69 6.83 -18.68
N GLU A 167 -6.11 7.82 -19.34
CA GLU A 167 -4.93 7.66 -20.19
C GLU A 167 -3.67 8.17 -19.48
N GLY A 168 -2.55 7.50 -19.72
CA GLY A 168 -1.25 7.90 -19.18
C GLY A 168 -0.11 7.11 -19.79
N SER A 169 1.10 7.32 -19.29
CA SER A 169 2.31 6.66 -19.80
C SER A 169 2.81 5.58 -18.85
N TYR A 170 3.35 4.50 -19.42
CA TYR A 170 4.15 3.52 -18.71
C TYR A 170 5.53 4.10 -18.38
N ASN A 171 5.98 3.99 -17.12
CA ASN A 171 7.26 4.55 -16.67
C ASN A 171 8.23 3.51 -16.12
N GLY A 172 8.03 2.23 -16.46
CA GLY A 172 8.94 1.16 -16.10
C GLY A 172 8.44 0.30 -14.95
N VAL A 173 9.28 -0.64 -14.56
CA VAL A 173 9.03 -1.56 -13.44
C VAL A 173 9.60 -0.99 -12.16
N ILE A 174 8.78 -0.93 -11.12
CA ILE A 174 9.20 -0.59 -9.77
C ILE A 174 9.62 -1.87 -9.05
N ARG A 175 10.88 -1.88 -8.60
CA ARG A 175 11.52 -3.01 -7.90
C ARG A 175 11.78 -2.76 -6.42
N ARG A 176 11.23 -1.66 -5.89
CA ARG A 176 11.36 -1.30 -4.48
C ARG A 176 10.47 -2.15 -3.56
N GLY A 177 9.35 -2.66 -4.09
CA GLY A 177 8.57 -3.68 -3.39
C GLY A 177 9.22 -5.05 -3.49
N PHE A 178 8.71 -6.01 -2.69
CA PHE A 178 9.13 -7.40 -2.85
C PHE A 178 8.67 -8.02 -4.17
N TYR A 179 7.54 -7.53 -4.69
CA TYR A 179 6.96 -7.94 -5.97
C TYR A 179 6.98 -6.77 -6.95
N GLU A 180 7.31 -7.07 -8.21
CA GLU A 180 7.38 -6.07 -9.27
C GLU A 180 6.01 -5.43 -9.53
N GLN A 181 5.98 -4.10 -9.72
CA GLN A 181 4.79 -3.35 -10.12
C GLN A 181 5.11 -2.48 -11.33
N LEU A 182 4.12 -2.16 -12.16
CA LEU A 182 4.31 -1.22 -13.26
C LEU A 182 3.95 0.19 -12.80
N MET A 183 4.78 1.17 -13.14
CA MET A 183 4.48 2.58 -12.89
C MET A 183 3.67 3.16 -14.05
N PHE A 184 2.58 3.85 -13.72
CA PHE A 184 1.65 4.47 -14.66
C PHE A 184 1.33 5.90 -14.23
N THR A 185 1.31 6.84 -15.19
CA THR A 185 1.05 8.27 -14.88
C THR A 185 -0.40 8.71 -15.06
N GLY A 186 -1.29 7.84 -15.52
CA GLY A 186 -2.72 8.19 -15.60
C GLY A 186 -3.38 8.09 -14.21
N PRO A 187 -4.40 8.91 -13.91
CA PRO A 187 -5.12 8.83 -12.65
C PRO A 187 -5.75 7.44 -12.42
N ILE A 188 -5.50 6.86 -11.24
CA ILE A 188 -6.20 5.67 -10.73
C ILE A 188 -6.82 6.04 -9.38
N ASN A 189 -8.15 6.18 -9.34
CA ASN A 189 -8.89 6.54 -8.13
C ASN A 189 -9.50 5.32 -7.44
N ALA A 190 -9.90 5.48 -6.18
CA ALA A 190 -10.68 4.47 -5.46
C ALA A 190 -11.89 4.03 -6.31
N GLY A 191 -12.17 2.73 -6.33
CA GLY A 191 -13.19 2.11 -7.19
C GLY A 191 -12.65 1.61 -8.54
N MET A 192 -11.53 2.13 -9.05
CA MET A 192 -10.87 1.60 -10.25
C MET A 192 -10.01 0.35 -9.98
N SER A 193 -9.64 0.09 -8.71
CA SER A 193 -8.92 -1.11 -8.27
C SER A 193 -9.53 -2.38 -8.83
N GLY A 194 -8.72 -3.23 -9.44
CA GLY A 194 -9.14 -4.49 -10.05
C GLY A 194 -9.56 -4.36 -11.51
N GLY A 195 -9.76 -3.14 -12.00
CA GLY A 195 -10.01 -2.87 -13.41
C GLY A 195 -8.76 -3.10 -14.29
N PRO A 196 -8.93 -3.27 -15.61
CA PRO A 196 -7.83 -3.53 -16.50
C PRO A 196 -7.06 -2.25 -16.82
N ASN A 197 -5.76 -2.43 -17.04
CA ASN A 197 -4.92 -1.48 -17.74
C ASN A 197 -4.45 -2.10 -19.05
N ILE A 198 -4.73 -1.45 -20.18
CA ILE A 198 -4.51 -1.98 -21.52
C ILE A 198 -3.60 -1.09 -22.36
N THR A 199 -2.88 -1.73 -23.28
CA THR A 199 -2.13 -1.06 -24.33
C THR A 199 -3.06 -0.41 -25.35
N GLN A 200 -2.48 0.39 -26.26
CA GLN A 200 -3.17 0.90 -27.43
C GLN A 200 -3.79 -0.19 -28.30
N ASP A 201 -3.40 -1.46 -28.23
CA ASP A 201 -3.99 -2.55 -29.03
C ASP A 201 -5.10 -3.31 -28.29
N GLY A 202 -5.44 -2.91 -27.06
CA GLY A 202 -6.43 -3.59 -26.23
C GLY A 202 -5.88 -4.78 -25.44
N HIS A 203 -4.59 -5.10 -25.57
CA HIS A 203 -3.94 -6.13 -24.74
C HIS A 203 -3.77 -5.66 -23.30
N VAL A 204 -4.06 -6.53 -22.34
CA VAL A 204 -3.90 -6.25 -20.91
C VAL A 204 -2.42 -6.15 -20.56
N ALA A 205 -2.00 -4.98 -20.08
CA ALA A 205 -0.68 -4.71 -19.54
C ALA A 205 -0.62 -5.03 -18.04
N GLY A 206 -1.70 -4.76 -17.31
CA GLY A 206 -1.80 -5.03 -15.88
C GLY A 206 -3.19 -4.77 -15.29
N VAL A 207 -3.27 -4.79 -13.97
CA VAL A 207 -4.48 -4.55 -13.18
C VAL A 207 -4.28 -3.33 -12.29
N ASN A 208 -5.24 -2.41 -12.31
CA ASN A 208 -5.19 -1.16 -11.54
C ASN A 208 -5.16 -1.43 -10.03
N VAL A 209 -4.31 -0.71 -9.27
CA VAL A 209 -4.30 -0.75 -7.80
C VAL A 209 -4.38 0.67 -7.25
N SER A 210 -5.55 1.09 -6.74
CA SER A 210 -5.72 2.44 -6.21
C SER A 210 -5.20 2.61 -4.78
N LYS A 211 -4.88 1.52 -4.07
CA LYS A 211 -4.41 1.56 -2.67
C LYS A 211 -2.94 1.92 -2.53
N ARG A 212 -2.18 1.95 -3.62
CA ARG A 212 -0.79 2.42 -3.63
C ARG A 212 -0.75 3.70 -4.44
N LEU A 213 -0.61 4.83 -3.75
CA LEU A 213 -0.43 6.15 -4.34
C LEU A 213 0.72 6.81 -3.60
N ASP A 214 1.85 6.93 -4.27
CA ASP A 214 3.07 7.50 -3.69
C ASP A 214 3.19 9.02 -4.01
N GLY A 215 2.16 9.57 -4.66
CA GLY A 215 2.06 10.97 -5.06
C GLY A 215 1.07 11.19 -6.20
N GLU A 216 0.95 12.43 -6.65
CA GLU A 216 0.16 12.77 -7.83
C GLU A 216 0.78 12.13 -9.08
N LEU A 217 -0.06 11.50 -9.91
CA LEU A 217 0.36 10.82 -11.15
C LEU A 217 1.43 9.73 -10.94
N VAL A 218 1.51 9.15 -9.73
CA VAL A 218 2.33 7.97 -9.43
C VAL A 218 1.38 6.82 -9.06
N SER A 219 0.82 6.19 -10.10
CA SER A 219 -0.09 5.05 -9.97
C SER A 219 0.61 3.74 -10.27
N PHE A 220 0.11 2.65 -9.69
CA PHE A 220 0.71 1.33 -9.80
C PHE A 220 -0.26 0.32 -10.40
N LEU A 221 0.32 -0.60 -11.19
CA LEU A 221 -0.39 -1.73 -11.77
C LEU A 221 0.25 -3.04 -11.32
N VAL A 222 -0.57 -4.05 -11.07
CA VAL A 222 -0.10 -5.44 -11.00
C VAL A 222 0.19 -5.92 -12.43
N PRO A 223 1.41 -6.35 -12.76
CA PRO A 223 1.73 -6.89 -14.09
C PRO A 223 0.81 -8.04 -14.50
N VAL A 224 0.45 -8.10 -15.79
CA VAL A 224 -0.39 -9.17 -16.35
C VAL A 224 0.21 -10.58 -16.19
N GLU A 225 1.53 -10.67 -15.97
CA GLU A 225 2.22 -11.92 -15.67
C GLU A 225 1.62 -12.63 -14.45
N TYR A 226 1.35 -11.90 -13.36
CA TYR A 226 0.79 -12.48 -12.15
C TYR A 226 -0.66 -12.93 -12.36
N VAL A 227 -1.43 -12.22 -13.19
CA VAL A 227 -2.77 -12.66 -13.62
C VAL A 227 -2.70 -13.98 -14.37
N ARG A 228 -1.78 -14.10 -15.33
CA ARG A 228 -1.56 -15.34 -16.11
C ARG A 228 -1.17 -16.50 -15.19
N ASN A 229 -0.30 -16.27 -14.21
CA ASN A 229 0.11 -17.31 -13.26
C ASN A 229 -1.02 -17.74 -12.33
N LEU A 230 -1.84 -16.78 -11.86
CA LEU A 230 -3.01 -17.08 -11.04
C LEU A 230 -4.04 -17.91 -11.82
N LEU A 231 -4.29 -17.57 -13.09
CA LEU A 231 -5.25 -18.28 -13.96
C LEU A 231 -4.87 -19.76 -14.19
N LYS A 232 -3.59 -20.11 -14.25
CA LYS A 232 -3.13 -21.52 -14.39
C LYS A 232 -3.60 -22.41 -13.23
N GLY A 233 -3.79 -21.83 -12.04
CA GLY A 233 -4.22 -22.54 -10.84
C GLY A 233 -5.74 -22.56 -10.61
N VAL A 234 -6.52 -21.85 -11.44
CA VAL A 234 -7.97 -21.73 -11.25
C VAL A 234 -8.67 -23.06 -11.52
N LYS A 235 -9.47 -23.49 -10.54
CA LYS A 235 -10.39 -24.62 -10.68
C LYS A 235 -11.82 -24.09 -10.78
N GLN A 236 -12.67 -24.79 -11.53
CA GLN A 236 -14.09 -24.45 -11.66
C GLN A 236 -14.86 -24.57 -10.33
N THR A 237 -14.33 -25.37 -9.39
CA THR A 237 -14.83 -25.46 -8.02
C THR A 237 -14.11 -24.45 -7.12
N SER A 238 -14.88 -23.60 -6.43
CA SER A 238 -14.34 -22.66 -5.44
C SER A 238 -13.65 -23.43 -4.31
N PRO A 239 -12.38 -23.12 -3.99
CA PRO A 239 -11.74 -23.59 -2.78
C PRO A 239 -12.52 -23.12 -1.55
N VAL A 240 -12.89 -24.05 -0.66
CA VAL A 240 -13.66 -23.71 0.54
C VAL A 240 -12.79 -23.00 1.61
N ALA A 241 -11.46 -23.08 1.51
CA ALA A 241 -10.53 -22.63 2.56
C ALA A 241 -9.53 -21.53 2.10
N PHE A 242 -10.03 -20.40 1.61
CA PHE A 242 -9.16 -19.29 1.13
C PHE A 242 -8.20 -18.74 2.19
N LYS A 243 -8.60 -18.67 3.47
CA LYS A 243 -7.71 -18.25 4.56
C LYS A 243 -6.43 -19.09 4.63
N LYS A 244 -6.55 -20.42 4.44
CA LYS A 244 -5.40 -21.33 4.44
C LYS A 244 -4.46 -21.05 3.27
N ILE A 245 -5.01 -20.74 2.10
CA ILE A 245 -4.22 -20.35 0.91
C ILE A 245 -3.44 -19.06 1.19
N VAL A 246 -4.11 -18.04 1.75
CA VAL A 246 -3.47 -16.78 2.12
C VAL A 246 -2.40 -17.00 3.19
N GLY A 247 -2.67 -17.81 4.23
CA GLY A 247 -1.67 -18.16 5.25
C GLY A 247 -0.42 -18.81 4.68
N GLN A 248 -0.58 -19.74 3.74
CA GLN A 248 0.56 -20.39 3.07
C GLN A 248 1.35 -19.40 2.20
N GLN A 249 0.66 -18.49 1.50
CA GLN A 249 1.30 -17.42 0.73
C GLN A 249 2.14 -16.52 1.64
N LEU A 250 1.61 -16.09 2.79
CA LEU A 250 2.31 -15.27 3.77
C LEU A 250 3.53 -15.99 4.37
N LEU A 251 3.39 -17.27 4.74
CA LEU A 251 4.50 -18.09 5.24
C LEU A 251 5.62 -18.25 4.19
N THR A 252 5.25 -18.42 2.92
CA THR A 252 6.21 -18.53 1.82
C THR A 252 6.94 -17.19 1.61
N HIS A 253 6.19 -16.09 1.59
CA HIS A 253 6.74 -14.75 1.44
C HIS A 253 7.70 -14.38 2.57
N GLN A 254 7.32 -14.60 3.84
CA GLN A 254 8.17 -14.22 4.98
C GLN A 254 9.48 -15.00 5.01
N ASN A 255 9.52 -16.25 4.54
CA ASN A 255 10.77 -17.01 4.43
C ASN A 255 11.71 -16.33 3.43
N ALA A 256 11.24 -16.07 2.22
CA ALA A 256 12.05 -15.42 1.19
C ALA A 256 12.47 -14.00 1.60
N MET A 257 11.58 -13.25 2.27
CA MET A 257 11.88 -11.93 2.82
C MET A 257 13.03 -11.98 3.83
N ILE A 258 12.91 -12.85 4.84
CA ILE A 258 13.91 -12.96 5.91
C ILE A 258 15.23 -13.49 5.35
N ASP A 259 15.20 -14.49 4.47
CA ASP A 259 16.41 -15.03 3.85
C ASP A 259 17.13 -13.99 2.99
N ASN A 260 16.41 -13.21 2.17
CA ASN A 260 17.01 -12.13 1.38
C ASN A 260 17.59 -11.02 2.27
N MET A 261 16.90 -10.69 3.37
CA MET A 261 17.37 -9.67 4.31
C MET A 261 18.64 -10.11 5.03
N LEU A 262 18.73 -11.39 5.41
CA LEU A 262 19.83 -11.98 6.16
C LEU A 262 20.92 -12.61 5.27
N ALA A 263 20.75 -12.59 3.94
CA ALA A 263 21.73 -13.10 2.97
C ALA A 263 23.08 -12.37 3.06
N GLN A 264 23.07 -11.14 3.56
CA GLN A 264 24.26 -10.37 3.89
C GLN A 264 24.09 -9.79 5.30
N PRO A 265 25.20 -9.55 6.03
CA PRO A 265 25.12 -8.88 7.32
C PRO A 265 24.38 -7.53 7.22
N PHE A 266 23.78 -7.12 8.34
CA PHE A 266 23.26 -5.76 8.46
C PHE A 266 24.39 -4.76 8.18
N SER A 267 24.09 -3.73 7.40
CA SER A 267 24.94 -2.54 7.37
C SER A 267 24.88 -1.86 8.73
N VAL A 268 25.94 -1.16 9.14
CA VAL A 268 25.95 -0.43 10.42
C VAL A 268 26.05 1.06 10.18
N LYS A 269 25.30 1.85 10.96
CA LYS A 269 25.43 3.31 11.00
C LYS A 269 25.98 3.77 12.33
N ALA A 270 26.87 4.75 12.29
CA ALA A 270 27.31 5.44 13.49
C ALA A 270 26.17 6.30 14.03
N LEU A 271 25.90 6.18 15.33
CA LEU A 271 24.92 6.99 16.05
C LEU A 271 25.51 7.36 17.41
N GLY A 272 26.15 8.53 17.46
CA GLY A 272 26.95 8.94 18.63
C GLY A 272 28.11 7.98 18.88
N SER A 273 28.21 7.46 20.12
CA SER A 273 29.21 6.48 20.54
C SER A 273 28.84 5.03 20.21
N TYR A 274 27.81 4.80 19.39
CA TYR A 274 27.35 3.47 19.03
C TYR A 274 27.37 3.24 17.52
N LYS A 275 27.38 1.96 17.14
CA LYS A 275 27.03 1.49 15.81
C LYS A 275 25.74 0.71 15.90
N VAL A 276 24.79 1.05 15.05
CA VAL A 276 23.46 0.44 15.03
C VAL A 276 23.19 -0.29 13.72
N PRO A 277 22.58 -1.48 13.75
CA PRO A 277 22.28 -2.23 12.54
C PRO A 277 21.13 -1.58 11.77
N VAL A 278 21.41 -1.26 10.52
CA VAL A 278 20.42 -0.86 9.54
C VAL A 278 20.54 -1.76 8.31
N ARG A 279 19.57 -1.73 7.41
CA ARG A 279 19.67 -2.43 6.13
C ARG A 279 19.05 -1.57 5.05
N GLU A 280 19.82 -0.62 4.56
CA GLU A 280 19.42 0.17 3.41
C GLU A 280 19.50 -0.69 2.16
N SER A 281 18.38 -0.73 1.44
CA SER A 281 18.25 -1.40 0.16
C SER A 281 17.11 -0.74 -0.59
N ASP A 282 16.87 -1.14 -1.83
CA ASP A 282 15.68 -0.71 -2.56
C ASP A 282 14.38 -1.09 -1.83
N GLN A 283 14.43 -2.10 -0.95
CA GLN A 283 13.26 -2.63 -0.23
C GLN A 283 13.07 -2.06 1.18
N MET A 284 14.10 -1.44 1.76
CA MET A 284 14.03 -0.82 3.08
C MET A 284 14.81 0.50 3.09
N ARG A 285 14.10 1.56 3.44
CA ARG A 285 14.64 2.92 3.50
C ARG A 285 14.77 3.41 4.92
N CYS A 286 15.81 4.19 5.15
CA CYS A 286 16.07 4.80 6.44
C CYS A 286 15.99 6.34 6.35
N TRP A 287 15.42 6.97 7.37
CA TRP A 287 15.43 8.42 7.57
C TRP A 287 15.92 8.75 8.97
N GLY A 288 16.63 9.87 9.07
CA GLY A 288 17.14 10.38 10.33
C GLY A 288 16.43 11.66 10.74
N SER A 289 16.31 11.88 12.05
CA SER A 289 15.88 13.17 12.60
C SER A 289 16.69 13.52 13.84
N SER A 290 16.78 14.80 14.14
CA SER A 290 17.43 15.32 15.35
C SER A 290 16.56 16.41 15.95
N ASN A 291 16.71 16.66 17.25
CA ASN A 291 16.21 17.90 17.82
C ASN A 291 17.11 19.07 17.40
N ASN A 292 16.50 20.15 16.92
CA ASN A 292 17.22 21.37 16.49
C ASN A 292 17.08 22.52 17.51
N ASN A 293 16.51 22.22 18.68
CA ASN A 293 16.31 23.22 19.73
C ASN A 293 17.60 23.39 20.56
N GLN A 294 18.22 24.56 20.44
CA GLN A 294 19.45 24.90 21.18
C GLN A 294 19.23 24.96 22.71
N ASN A 295 17.99 25.15 23.17
CA ASN A 295 17.64 25.18 24.60
C ASN A 295 17.22 23.79 25.14
N SER A 296 17.36 22.73 24.34
CA SER A 296 17.06 21.38 24.80
C SER A 296 18.12 20.93 25.82
N PRO A 297 17.72 20.37 26.99
CA PRO A 297 18.67 19.91 28.00
C PRO A 297 19.34 18.56 27.63
N TYR A 298 19.09 18.07 26.42
CA TYR A 298 19.72 16.89 25.82
C TYR A 298 19.72 16.99 24.28
N ASN A 299 20.65 16.25 23.66
CA ASN A 299 20.67 16.01 22.21
C ASN A 299 19.94 14.70 21.92
N PHE A 300 19.10 14.70 20.88
CA PHE A 300 18.32 13.55 20.42
C PHE A 300 18.61 13.32 18.94
N ASN A 301 18.95 12.09 18.58
CA ASN A 301 19.06 11.65 17.20
C ASN A 301 18.30 10.35 17.02
N SER A 302 17.51 10.24 15.96
CA SER A 302 16.84 9.00 15.60
C SER A 302 17.21 8.53 14.20
N VAL A 303 17.20 7.21 14.02
CA VAL A 303 17.28 6.56 12.72
C VAL A 303 16.11 5.59 12.66
N ASN A 304 15.24 5.77 11.67
CA ASN A 304 14.08 4.92 11.44
C ASN A 304 14.25 4.29 10.07
N CYS A 305 14.16 2.97 10.00
CA CYS A 305 14.20 2.19 8.78
C CYS A 305 12.91 1.38 8.68
N ALA A 306 12.28 1.36 7.51
CA ALA A 306 11.11 0.54 7.29
C ALA A 306 11.07 0.02 5.85
N MET A 307 10.52 -1.18 5.68
CA MET A 307 10.21 -1.69 4.36
C MET A 307 9.14 -0.83 3.68
N GLU A 308 9.27 -0.58 2.38
CA GLU A 308 8.37 0.30 1.62
C GLU A 308 6.99 -0.32 1.33
N SER A 309 6.86 -1.64 1.45
CA SER A 309 5.61 -2.35 1.18
C SER A 309 5.32 -3.39 2.24
N ALA A 310 4.04 -3.55 2.56
CA ALA A 310 3.50 -4.66 3.32
C ALA A 310 2.45 -5.40 2.50
N ILE A 311 2.22 -6.67 2.80
CA ILE A 311 1.18 -7.48 2.19
C ILE A 311 -0.15 -7.16 2.86
N TYR A 312 -1.13 -6.71 2.08
CA TYR A 312 -2.49 -6.50 2.54
C TYR A 312 -3.18 -7.85 2.78
N VAL A 313 -3.78 -8.02 3.97
CA VAL A 313 -4.59 -9.19 4.31
C VAL A 313 -6.05 -8.79 4.54
N SER A 314 -6.26 -7.74 5.34
CA SER A 314 -7.56 -7.11 5.55
C SER A 314 -7.39 -5.63 5.93
N GLU A 315 -8.48 -4.89 6.09
CA GLU A 315 -8.44 -3.49 6.56
C GLU A 315 -7.70 -3.32 7.91
N GLN A 316 -7.72 -4.34 8.77
CA GLN A 316 -7.08 -4.30 10.09
C GLN A 316 -5.74 -5.05 10.14
N LEU A 317 -5.35 -5.72 9.04
CA LEU A 317 -4.26 -6.69 9.04
C LEU A 317 -3.37 -6.54 7.81
N GLN A 318 -2.09 -6.26 8.07
CA GLN A 318 -1.00 -6.32 7.10
C GLN A 318 0.09 -7.24 7.67
N ALA A 319 0.88 -7.84 6.78
CA ALA A 319 1.95 -8.77 7.12
C ALA A 319 3.15 -8.60 6.16
N GLY A 320 4.29 -9.22 6.48
CA GLY A 320 5.48 -9.20 5.62
C GLY A 320 6.17 -7.84 5.61
N GLN A 321 6.29 -7.20 6.78
CA GLN A 321 7.00 -5.94 6.93
C GLN A 321 7.98 -6.01 8.09
N ILE A 322 9.13 -5.37 7.92
CA ILE A 322 10.13 -5.17 8.96
C ILE A 322 10.38 -3.68 9.13
N ALA A 323 10.46 -3.25 10.39
CA ALA A 323 10.82 -1.91 10.77
C ALA A 323 11.89 -1.94 11.87
N ILE A 324 12.82 -0.99 11.81
CA ILE A 324 13.91 -0.81 12.76
C ILE A 324 13.94 0.65 13.17
N ARG A 325 13.98 0.93 14.47
CA ARG A 325 14.17 2.27 15.01
C ARG A 325 15.34 2.29 15.97
N HIS A 326 16.14 3.34 15.91
CA HIS A 326 17.17 3.66 16.90
C HIS A 326 16.97 5.07 17.40
N GLU A 327 17.07 5.27 18.70
CA GLU A 327 17.01 6.56 19.37
C GLU A 327 18.25 6.71 20.26
N TYR A 328 19.00 7.78 20.01
CA TYR A 328 20.18 8.14 20.76
C TYR A 328 19.94 9.45 21.48
N ILE A 329 20.12 9.43 22.79
CA ILE A 329 19.93 10.59 23.66
C ILE A 329 21.20 10.81 24.46
N LYS A 330 21.71 12.04 24.45
CA LYS A 330 22.85 12.46 25.28
C LYS A 330 22.46 13.69 26.09
N ALA A 331 22.50 13.59 27.41
CA ALA A 331 22.30 14.72 28.30
C ALA A 331 23.36 15.80 28.05
N THR A 332 22.93 17.06 28.04
CA THR A 332 23.80 18.24 27.99
C THR A 332 23.64 19.09 29.23
N ASP A 333 22.42 19.18 29.76
CA ASP A 333 22.06 19.96 30.97
C ASP A 333 21.08 19.19 31.88
N LEU A 334 21.17 17.86 31.89
CA LEU A 334 20.46 16.99 32.83
C LEU A 334 21.47 16.27 33.70
N ASP A 335 21.21 16.25 35.01
CA ASP A 335 21.86 15.31 35.92
C ASP A 335 21.36 13.88 35.68
N SER A 336 22.05 12.91 36.28
CA SER A 336 21.78 11.48 36.08
C SER A 336 20.38 11.06 36.53
N LEU A 337 19.79 11.69 37.55
CA LEU A 337 18.46 11.32 38.04
C LEU A 337 17.38 11.82 37.08
N ARG A 338 17.47 13.08 36.65
CA ARG A 338 16.55 13.64 35.64
C ARG A 338 16.67 12.90 34.31
N PHE A 339 17.90 12.57 33.90
CA PHE A 339 18.14 11.77 32.69
C PHE A 339 17.56 10.35 32.80
N SER A 340 17.77 9.67 33.94
CA SER A 340 17.21 8.33 34.18
C SER A 340 15.68 8.33 34.12
N ALA A 341 15.02 9.37 34.66
CA ALA A 341 13.57 9.51 34.57
C ALA A 341 13.09 9.72 33.12
N LEU A 342 13.80 10.54 32.34
CA LEU A 342 13.52 10.75 30.91
C LEU A 342 13.58 9.42 30.14
N GLN A 343 14.67 8.66 30.33
CA GLN A 343 14.86 7.38 29.64
C GLN A 343 13.84 6.31 30.07
N SER A 344 13.53 6.23 31.37
CA SER A 344 12.53 5.29 31.88
C SER A 344 11.15 5.55 31.29
N ASN A 345 10.77 6.82 31.12
CA ASN A 345 9.50 7.19 30.50
C ASN A 345 9.49 6.87 29.01
N SER A 346 10.57 7.17 28.28
CA SER A 346 10.71 6.82 26.86
C SER A 346 10.53 5.31 26.65
N PHE A 347 11.22 4.47 27.44
CA PHE A 347 11.12 3.02 27.35
C PHE A 347 9.72 2.48 27.71
N LYS A 348 9.04 3.09 28.70
CA LYS A 348 7.68 2.69 29.14
C LYS A 348 6.60 3.05 28.12
N ASN A 349 6.81 4.09 27.33
CA ASN A 349 5.81 4.60 26.38
C ASN A 349 5.71 3.79 25.07
N GLU A 350 6.47 2.70 24.95
CA GLU A 350 6.45 1.82 23.78
C GLU A 350 5.20 0.93 23.76
N GLN A 351 4.52 0.90 22.62
CA GLN A 351 3.35 0.05 22.42
C GLN A 351 3.74 -1.27 21.76
N PHE A 352 3.23 -2.36 22.32
CA PHE A 352 3.44 -3.74 21.83
C PHE A 352 2.14 -4.39 21.35
N GLY A 353 1.14 -3.59 20.98
CA GLY A 353 -0.21 -4.05 20.67
C GLY A 353 -1.13 -4.07 21.89
N ASN A 354 -2.35 -4.56 21.69
CA ASN A 354 -3.38 -4.64 22.74
C ASN A 354 -4.06 -6.03 22.76
N ASP A 355 -4.79 -6.29 23.83
CA ASP A 355 -5.54 -7.52 24.10
C ASP A 355 -6.90 -7.60 23.38
N LYS A 356 -7.40 -6.47 22.89
CA LYS A 356 -8.69 -6.33 22.18
C LYS A 356 -8.58 -6.52 20.66
N ASP A 357 -7.42 -6.92 20.16
CA ASP A 357 -7.20 -7.14 18.74
C ASP A 357 -7.94 -8.40 18.25
N ALA A 358 -8.81 -8.22 17.26
CA ALA A 358 -9.58 -9.30 16.65
C ALA A 358 -8.76 -10.20 15.71
N SER A 359 -7.58 -9.75 15.29
CA SER A 359 -6.72 -10.43 14.32
C SER A 359 -5.47 -11.06 14.94
N ARG A 360 -4.98 -10.53 16.08
CA ARG A 360 -3.84 -11.07 16.83
C ARG A 360 -4.16 -11.33 18.29
N THR A 361 -3.36 -12.16 18.95
CA THR A 361 -3.43 -12.37 20.40
C THR A 361 -2.91 -11.16 21.17
N ALA A 362 -3.18 -11.14 22.48
CA ALA A 362 -2.48 -10.26 23.40
C ALA A 362 -0.96 -10.52 23.33
N PRO A 363 -0.12 -9.49 23.50
CA PRO A 363 1.33 -9.65 23.50
C PRO A 363 1.78 -10.47 24.71
N THR A 364 2.64 -11.46 24.45
CA THR A 364 3.39 -12.15 25.49
C THR A 364 4.81 -11.62 25.46
N CYS A 365 5.22 -10.95 26.53
CA CYS A 365 6.51 -10.26 26.61
C CYS A 365 7.44 -10.93 27.62
N ASN A 366 8.71 -11.08 27.25
CA ASN A 366 9.78 -11.49 28.15
C ASN A 366 10.81 -10.35 28.23
N GLU A 367 11.19 -9.99 29.46
CA GLU A 367 12.17 -8.96 29.74
C GLU A 367 13.41 -9.57 30.39
N GLN A 368 14.59 -9.26 29.87
CA GLN A 368 15.87 -9.71 30.40
C GLN A 368 16.96 -8.66 30.25
N PHE A 369 17.95 -8.69 31.14
CA PHE A 369 19.24 -8.06 30.89
C PHE A 369 20.10 -9.04 30.07
N VAL A 370 20.56 -8.58 28.92
CA VAL A 370 21.38 -9.34 27.97
C VAL A 370 22.67 -8.58 27.71
N ALA A 371 23.70 -9.28 27.25
CA ALA A 371 24.92 -8.65 26.79
C ALA A 371 25.41 -9.35 25.54
N ASN A 372 25.85 -8.58 24.56
CA ASN A 372 26.67 -9.09 23.47
C ASN A 372 28.16 -8.83 23.78
N ALA A 373 29.06 -9.05 22.82
CA ALA A 373 30.49 -8.88 23.02
C ALA A 373 30.93 -7.44 23.42
N SER A 374 30.09 -6.43 23.18
CA SER A 374 30.46 -5.02 23.31
C SER A 374 29.53 -4.16 24.17
N LEU A 375 28.30 -4.62 24.44
CA LEU A 375 27.26 -3.79 25.05
C LEU A 375 26.30 -4.59 25.96
N PRO A 376 26.20 -4.23 27.26
CA PRO A 376 25.09 -4.68 28.11
C PRO A 376 23.82 -3.88 27.80
N MET A 377 22.69 -4.58 27.73
CA MET A 377 21.39 -4.04 27.36
C MET A 377 20.27 -4.65 28.21
N ARG A 378 19.24 -3.86 28.48
CA ARG A 378 17.92 -4.36 28.87
C ARG A 378 17.13 -4.65 27.59
N ALA A 379 16.57 -5.84 27.43
CA ALA A 379 15.80 -6.25 26.26
C ALA A 379 14.40 -6.72 26.65
N VAL A 380 13.39 -6.30 25.90
CA VAL A 380 11.99 -6.74 25.99
C VAL A 380 11.61 -7.31 24.64
N LEU A 381 11.31 -8.61 24.60
CA LEU A 381 10.81 -9.29 23.41
C LEU A 381 9.34 -9.64 23.60
N CYS A 382 8.47 -9.05 22.79
CA CYS A 382 7.04 -9.32 22.76
C CYS A 382 6.67 -10.08 21.49
N VAL A 383 5.85 -11.11 21.63
CA VAL A 383 5.35 -11.92 20.51
C VAL A 383 3.82 -11.96 20.54
N ARG A 384 3.20 -11.84 19.36
CA ARG A 384 1.75 -11.95 19.17
C ARG A 384 1.46 -12.93 18.05
N ALA A 385 0.57 -13.89 18.27
CA ALA A 385 0.17 -14.85 17.25
C ALA A 385 -1.00 -14.33 16.42
N TYR A 386 -1.04 -14.68 15.13
CA TYR A 386 -2.17 -14.40 14.25
C TYR A 386 -3.28 -15.42 14.55
N ARG A 387 -4.51 -14.94 14.80
CA ARG A 387 -5.63 -15.80 15.20
C ARG A 387 -6.11 -16.70 14.05
N GLU A 388 -6.08 -16.18 12.83
CA GLU A 388 -6.63 -16.83 11.64
C GLU A 388 -5.55 -17.49 10.75
N PHE A 389 -4.27 -17.32 11.10
CA PHE A 389 -3.14 -17.78 10.31
C PHE A 389 -2.11 -18.47 11.21
N GLU A 390 -2.24 -19.79 11.32
CA GLU A 390 -1.34 -20.62 12.09
C GLU A 390 0.13 -20.46 11.62
N GLY A 391 1.04 -20.38 12.59
CA GLY A 391 2.48 -20.25 12.33
C GLY A 391 2.95 -18.84 12.01
N LEU A 392 2.07 -17.83 11.95
CA LEU A 392 2.44 -16.42 11.77
C LEU A 392 2.37 -15.63 13.08
N TYR A 393 3.36 -14.77 13.27
CA TYR A 393 3.55 -13.99 14.47
C TYR A 393 4.04 -12.58 14.15
N ASP A 394 3.67 -11.61 14.99
CA ASP A 394 4.34 -10.32 15.07
C ASP A 394 5.37 -10.40 16.22
N PHE A 395 6.61 -9.99 15.93
CA PHE A 395 7.71 -9.87 16.89
C PHE A 395 8.05 -8.40 17.08
N SER A 396 8.15 -7.97 18.33
CA SER A 396 8.63 -6.63 18.71
C SER A 396 9.73 -6.78 19.75
N LEU A 397 10.96 -6.44 19.36
CA LEU A 397 12.12 -6.41 20.25
C LEU A 397 12.49 -4.97 20.54
N LEU A 398 12.43 -4.57 21.82
CA LEU A 398 12.91 -3.28 22.31
C LEU A 398 14.14 -3.49 23.18
N THR A 399 15.17 -2.68 22.99
CA THR A 399 16.40 -2.72 23.79
C THR A 399 16.80 -1.34 24.28
N ALA A 400 17.39 -1.26 25.46
CA ALA A 400 18.05 -0.07 25.97
C ALA A 400 19.45 -0.42 26.48
N ALA A 401 20.46 0.31 26.00
CA ALA A 401 21.83 0.21 26.51
C ALA A 401 21.90 0.67 27.98
N THR A 402 22.69 -0.04 28.79
CA THR A 402 22.78 0.18 30.26
C THR A 402 24.21 0.46 30.73
N ASP A 403 25.04 0.98 29.84
CA ASP A 403 26.49 1.13 29.98
C ASP A 403 26.93 2.56 30.36
N GLU A 404 26.05 3.54 30.24
CA GLU A 404 26.31 4.96 30.52
C GLU A 404 25.18 5.61 31.32
N SER A 405 25.53 6.60 32.15
CA SER A 405 24.56 7.29 33.04
C SER A 405 23.93 8.54 32.44
N LEU A 406 24.52 9.10 31.37
CA LEU A 406 24.10 10.35 30.70
C LEU A 406 23.96 10.20 29.18
N ILE A 407 24.12 8.97 28.69
CA ILE A 407 23.93 8.60 27.28
C ILE A 407 23.00 7.39 27.27
N SER A 408 22.09 7.33 26.31
CA SER A 408 21.24 6.18 26.12
C SER A 408 21.03 5.92 24.64
N LEU A 409 21.17 4.64 24.29
CA LEU A 409 20.74 4.10 23.01
C LEU A 409 19.55 3.19 23.27
N GLN A 410 18.41 3.52 22.69
CA GLN A 410 17.27 2.63 22.58
C GLN A 410 17.14 2.14 21.14
N SER A 411 16.85 0.87 20.95
CA SER A 411 16.69 0.27 19.62
C SER A 411 15.47 -0.64 19.60
N ARG A 412 14.70 -0.60 18.53
CA ARG A 412 13.48 -1.38 18.34
C ARG A 412 13.51 -2.08 16.98
N LEU A 413 13.14 -3.34 16.95
CA LEU A 413 12.90 -4.14 15.75
C LEU A 413 11.48 -4.67 15.81
N ASP A 414 10.69 -4.37 14.78
CA ASP A 414 9.37 -4.97 14.56
C ASP A 414 9.43 -5.84 13.30
N ALA A 415 8.99 -7.09 13.41
CA ALA A 415 8.87 -8.02 12.29
C ALA A 415 7.45 -8.61 12.28
N ASN A 416 6.68 -8.28 11.24
CA ASN A 416 5.26 -8.53 11.22
C ASN A 416 4.91 -9.68 10.28
N GLY A 417 4.10 -10.62 10.77
CA GLY A 417 3.64 -11.78 9.99
C GLY A 417 4.81 -12.69 9.55
N VAL A 418 5.70 -13.02 10.48
CA VAL A 418 6.82 -13.94 10.26
C VAL A 418 6.60 -15.26 11.00
N SER A 419 7.32 -16.32 10.60
CA SER A 419 7.35 -17.56 11.38
C SER A 419 8.06 -17.35 12.72
N TYR A 420 7.74 -18.18 13.71
CA TYR A 420 8.36 -18.09 15.04
C TYR A 420 9.90 -18.19 14.96
N ASP A 421 10.40 -19.15 14.18
CA ASP A 421 11.84 -19.37 14.01
C ASP A 421 12.52 -18.19 13.33
N ASN A 422 11.92 -17.63 12.27
CA ASN A 422 12.48 -16.45 11.61
C ASN A 422 12.43 -15.20 12.49
N GLY A 423 11.37 -15.02 13.28
CA GLY A 423 11.25 -13.93 14.25
C GLY A 423 12.37 -13.99 15.31
N LEU A 424 12.65 -15.17 15.86
CA LEU A 424 13.78 -15.35 16.78
C LEU A 424 15.14 -15.17 16.08
N ARG A 425 15.28 -15.67 14.85
CA ARG A 425 16.52 -15.56 14.06
C ARG A 425 16.88 -14.10 13.82
N ILE A 426 15.96 -13.28 13.32
CA ILE A 426 16.22 -11.86 13.06
C ILE A 426 16.45 -11.08 14.36
N ALA A 427 15.69 -11.36 15.43
CA ALA A 427 15.89 -10.73 16.74
C ALA A 427 17.29 -11.00 17.29
N ARG A 428 17.79 -12.23 17.20
CA ARG A 428 19.14 -12.58 17.65
C ARG A 428 20.23 -11.86 16.86
N ILE A 429 20.10 -11.82 15.52
CA ILE A 429 21.08 -11.14 14.66
C ILE A 429 21.08 -9.63 14.95
N PHE A 430 19.89 -9.03 15.12
CA PHE A 430 19.76 -7.62 15.47
C PHE A 430 20.47 -7.29 16.78
N LEU A 431 20.22 -8.06 17.86
CA LEU A 431 20.90 -7.89 19.16
C LEU A 431 22.42 -7.96 19.06
N ASN A 432 22.93 -8.90 18.27
CA ASN A 432 24.37 -9.10 18.11
C ASN A 432 25.04 -8.04 17.22
N SER A 433 24.25 -7.27 16.46
CA SER A 433 24.77 -6.28 15.51
C SER A 433 24.82 -4.85 16.09
N ILE A 434 24.30 -4.64 17.31
CA ILE A 434 24.43 -3.36 18.03
C ILE A 434 25.78 -3.34 18.72
N GLU A 435 26.59 -2.33 18.46
CA GLU A 435 27.94 -2.25 19.03
C GLU A 435 28.21 -0.91 19.70
N ARG A 436 29.03 -0.94 20.75
CA ARG A 436 29.66 0.26 21.28
C ARG A 436 30.93 0.57 20.50
N THR A 437 31.04 1.78 19.95
CA THR A 437 32.33 2.23 19.40
C THR A 437 33.32 2.41 20.54
N ALA A 438 34.50 1.81 20.43
CA ALA A 438 35.56 2.02 21.40
C ALA A 438 35.83 3.53 21.54
N SER A 439 35.68 4.05 22.75
CA SER A 439 35.97 5.46 22.99
C SER A 439 37.45 5.73 22.69
N PRO A 440 37.81 6.86 22.04
CA PRO A 440 39.21 7.29 21.95
C PRO A 440 39.91 7.33 23.32
N ASP A 441 39.17 7.55 24.41
CA ASP A 441 39.70 7.59 25.78
C ASP A 441 40.12 6.21 26.34
N THR A 442 39.56 5.11 25.81
CA THR A 442 39.97 3.77 26.22
C THR A 442 41.34 3.36 25.66
N ILE A 443 41.78 3.97 24.55
CA ILE A 443 43.12 3.73 23.98
C ILE A 443 44.19 4.43 24.84
N LYS A 444 43.91 5.63 25.35
CA LYS A 444 44.84 6.34 26.27
C LYS A 444 45.00 5.66 27.64
N ARG A 445 43.98 4.95 28.14
CA ARG A 445 44.08 4.18 29.40
C ARG A 445 44.84 2.85 29.29
N LYS A 446 45.07 2.34 28.07
CA LYS A 446 45.92 1.16 27.84
C LYS A 446 47.39 1.53 27.64
N SER A 447 47.71 2.72 27.10
CA SER A 447 49.10 3.18 26.99
C SER A 447 49.69 3.65 28.32
N ALA A 448 48.87 4.14 29.26
CA ALA A 448 49.35 4.59 30.59
C ALA A 448 49.52 3.46 31.63
N ARG A 449 49.51 2.19 31.21
CA ARG A 449 49.69 1.02 32.10
C ARG A 449 50.97 0.22 31.80
N TYR A 450 51.79 0.71 30.87
CA TYR A 450 53.15 0.27 30.58
C TYR A 450 54.01 1.52 30.38
N ASP A 451 54.26 2.23 31.47
CA ASP A 451 55.40 3.15 31.63
C ASP A 451 55.82 3.10 33.11
#